data_AF-A0A3D2H2M4-F1
#
_entry.id   AF-A0A3D2H2M4-F1
#
_cell.length_a   1.000
_cell.length_b   1.000
_cell.length_c   1.000
_cell.angle_alpha   90.00
_cell.angle_beta   90.00
_cell.angle_gamma   90.00
#
_symmetry.space_group_name_H-M   'P 1'
#
loop_
_entity.id
_entity.type
_entity.pdbx_description
1 polymer ?
#
loop_
_entity_poly.entity_id
_entity_poly.type
_entity_poly.pdbx_seq_one_letter_code
_entity_poly.pdbx_strand_id
1 'polypeptide(L)'
;MTDAYAFLYNGTLIVIGVLLLFCLIRAIRGPRIADRVISINMMGTLIVITICVLAFLMNEGYLVDIAMIYTMLSFLAVVLLTKIYMGVYREKRRRREATENQAKEGESHE
;
A
#
# COMPACT_ATOMS: atom_id res chain seq x y z
N MET A 1 16.85 31.31 13.40
CA MET A 1 15.54 30.63 13.33
C MET A 1 15.49 29.65 12.17
N THR A 2 15.93 30.03 10.97
CA THR A 2 16.00 29.17 9.78
C THR A 2 16.79 27.88 9.99
N ASP A 3 17.89 27.91 10.75
CA ASP A 3 18.71 26.71 11.02
C ASP A 3 17.97 25.64 11.85
N ALA A 4 17.11 26.07 12.78
CA ALA A 4 16.29 25.15 13.57
C ALA A 4 15.25 24.43 12.69
N TYR A 5 14.62 25.16 11.77
CA TYR A 5 13.70 24.56 10.79
C TYR A 5 14.43 23.63 9.82
N ALA A 6 15.60 24.02 9.34
CA ALA A 6 16.42 23.18 8.47
C ALA A 6 16.82 21.87 9.18
N PHE A 7 17.21 21.93 10.45
CA PHE A 7 17.51 20.73 11.24
C PHE A 7 16.29 19.84 11.42
N LEU A 8 15.11 20.40 11.71
CA LEU A 8 13.85 19.66 11.82
C LEU A 8 13.46 18.97 10.50
N TYR A 9 13.53 19.66 9.37
CA TYR A 9 13.20 19.08 8.07
C TYR A 9 14.17 17.97 7.68
N ASN A 10 15.47 18.16 7.85
CA ASN A 10 16.47 17.12 7.58
C ASN A 10 16.29 15.91 8.51
N GLY A 11 16.05 16.13 9.80
CA GLY A 11 15.76 15.06 10.76
C GLY A 11 14.50 14.28 10.36
N THR A 12 13.44 14.98 9.94
CA THR A 12 12.20 14.36 9.46
C THR A 12 12.43 13.49 8.22
N LEU A 13 13.19 13.98 7.24
CA LEU A 13 13.52 13.23 6.02
C LEU A 13 14.33 11.96 6.33
N ILE A 14 15.29 12.04 7.26
CA ILE A 14 16.07 10.87 7.69
C ILE A 14 15.16 9.83 8.36
N VAL A 15 14.30 10.26 9.29
CA VAL A 15 13.35 9.37 9.98
C VAL A 15 12.42 8.71 8.98
N ILE A 16 11.84 9.46 8.04
CA ILE A 16 10.96 8.91 7.01
C ILE A 16 11.72 7.93 6.09
N GLY A 17 12.97 8.25 5.71
CA GLY A 17 13.82 7.35 4.93
C GLY A 17 14.03 6.00 5.62
N VAL A 18 14.31 6.02 6.93
CA VAL A 18 14.43 4.80 7.73
C VAL A 18 13.10 4.04 7.81
N LEU A 19 11.98 4.73 8.02
CA LEU A 19 10.65 4.12 8.03
C LEU A 19 10.29 3.48 6.68
N LEU A 20 10.67 4.11 5.56
CA LEU A 20 10.49 3.56 4.22
C LEU A 20 11.30 2.27 4.04
N LEU A 21 12.54 2.22 4.52
CA LEU A 21 13.34 0.98 4.49
C LEU A 21 12.69 -0.14 5.31
N PHE A 22 12.17 0.16 6.50
CA PHE A 22 11.42 -0.81 7.29
C PHE A 22 10.16 -1.30 6.58
N CYS A 23 9.39 -0.38 5.97
CA CYS A 23 8.20 -0.74 5.22
C CYS A 23 8.54 -1.60 3.99
N LEU A 24 9.65 -1.32 3.31
CA LEU A 24 10.14 -2.12 2.19
C LEU A 24 10.48 -3.55 2.63
N ILE A 25 11.22 -3.68 3.74
CA ILE A 25 11.56 -4.99 4.31
C ILE A 25 10.29 -5.77 4.65
N ARG A 26 9.29 -5.12 5.26
CA ARG A 26 8.00 -5.72 5.61
C ARG A 26 7.18 -6.11 4.38
N ALA A 27 7.18 -5.29 3.32
CA ALA A 27 6.48 -5.58 2.07
C ALA A 27 7.05 -6.81 1.36
N ILE A 28 8.38 -7.02 1.43
CA ILE A 28 9.04 -8.18 0.83
C ILE A 28 8.90 -9.43 1.70
N ARG A 29 9.17 -9.33 3.00
CA ARG A 29 9.14 -10.46 3.94
C ARG A 29 7.74 -10.84 4.46
N GLY A 30 6.71 -10.05 4.13
CA GLY A 30 5.34 -10.29 4.59
C GLY A 30 4.83 -11.68 4.16
N PRO A 31 4.40 -12.55 5.10
CA PRO A 31 3.95 -13.90 4.80
C PRO A 31 2.56 -13.92 4.15
N ARG A 32 1.67 -12.99 4.53
CA ARG A 32 0.33 -12.87 3.95
C ARG A 32 0.27 -11.76 2.92
N ILE A 33 -0.56 -11.96 1.89
CA ILE A 33 -0.82 -10.94 0.85
C ILE A 33 -1.37 -9.66 1.49
N ALA A 34 -2.23 -9.79 2.51
CA ALA A 34 -2.76 -8.65 3.27
C ALA A 34 -1.65 -7.81 3.93
N ASP A 35 -0.63 -8.45 4.53
CA ASP A 35 0.49 -7.72 5.17
C ASP A 35 1.28 -6.91 4.14
N ARG A 36 1.46 -7.46 2.95
CA ARG A 36 2.15 -6.79 1.84
C ARG A 36 1.35 -5.58 1.37
N VAL A 37 0.04 -5.72 1.17
CA VAL A 37 -0.85 -4.62 0.75
C VAL A 37 -0.86 -3.49 1.77
N ILE A 38 -0.95 -3.81 3.07
CA ILE A 38 -0.91 -2.80 4.15
C ILE A 38 0.45 -2.08 4.16
N SER A 39 1.54 -2.81 3.97
CA SER A 39 2.89 -2.23 3.93
C SER A 39 3.06 -1.27 2.75
N ILE A 40 2.55 -1.62 1.57
CA ILE A 40 2.57 -0.75 0.38
C ILE A 40 1.75 0.53 0.63
N ASN A 41 0.58 0.42 1.26
CA ASN A 41 -0.21 1.61 1.62
C ASN A 41 0.57 2.55 2.56
N MET A 42 1.24 1.98 3.56
CA MET A 42 2.06 2.74 4.50
C MET A 42 3.25 3.43 3.79
N MET A 43 3.86 2.77 2.80
CA MET A 43 4.88 3.42 1.97
C MET A 43 4.30 4.61 1.20
N GLY A 44 3.10 4.46 0.64
CA GLY A 44 2.43 5.54 -0.08
C GLY A 44 2.19 6.78 0.78
N THR A 45 1.75 6.61 2.03
CA THR A 45 1.56 7.74 2.96
C THR A 45 2.89 8.40 3.36
N LEU A 46 3.95 7.62 3.59
CA LEU A 46 5.29 8.15 3.88
C LEU A 46 5.87 8.93 2.69
N ILE A 47 5.63 8.48 1.46
CA ILE A 47 6.03 9.19 0.24
C ILE A 47 5.28 10.53 0.14
N VAL A 48 3.97 10.55 0.36
CA VAL A 48 3.18 11.79 0.37
C VAL A 48 3.71 12.78 1.41
N ILE A 49 3.97 12.33 2.64
CA ILE A 49 4.53 13.19 3.70
C ILE A 49 5.90 13.74 3.27
N THR A 50 6.73 12.92 2.63
CA THR A 50 8.03 13.36 2.10
C THR A 50 7.87 14.47 1.07
N ILE A 51 6.93 14.32 0.12
CA ILE A 51 6.66 15.35 -0.90
C ILE A 51 6.18 16.64 -0.25
N CYS A 52 5.30 16.56 0.76
CA CYS A 52 4.84 17.74 1.49
C CYS A 52 6.00 18.46 2.20
N VAL A 53 6.89 17.73 2.87
CA VAL A 53 8.08 18.32 3.52
C VAL A 53 8.99 18.99 2.49
N LEU A 54 9.19 18.37 1.33
CA LEU A 54 9.96 18.94 0.23
C LEU A 54 9.29 20.19 -0.36
N ALA A 55 7.97 20.24 -0.46
CA ALA A 55 7.23 21.42 -0.91
C ALA A 55 7.51 22.64 -0.03
N PHE A 56 7.50 22.45 1.30
CA PHE A 56 7.85 23.50 2.26
C PHE A 56 9.33 23.90 2.19
N LEU A 57 10.23 22.94 1.96
CA LEU A 57 11.67 23.21 1.87
C LEU A 57 12.05 23.99 0.60
N MET A 58 11.42 23.64 -0.53
CA MET A 58 11.66 24.27 -1.82
C MET A 58 10.82 25.55 -2.03
N ASN A 59 9.81 25.77 -1.19
CA ASN A 59 8.85 26.88 -1.28
C ASN A 59 8.09 26.92 -2.62
N GLU A 60 7.87 25.73 -3.18
CA GLU A 60 7.30 25.52 -4.50
C GLU A 60 5.93 24.87 -4.38
N GLY A 61 4.87 25.63 -4.66
CA GLY A 61 3.49 25.20 -4.44
C GLY A 61 3.05 23.99 -5.28
N TYR A 62 3.66 23.80 -6.46
CA TYR A 62 3.31 22.71 -7.38
C TYR A 62 3.57 21.31 -6.78
N LEU A 63 4.48 21.19 -5.80
CA LEU A 63 4.73 19.93 -5.11
C LEU A 63 3.53 19.48 -4.27
N VAL A 64 2.72 20.43 -3.77
CA VAL A 64 1.50 20.11 -3.01
C VAL A 64 0.44 19.51 -3.93
N ASP A 65 0.32 20.00 -5.16
CA ASP A 65 -0.57 19.42 -6.16
C ASP A 65 -0.17 17.98 -6.50
N ILE A 66 1.14 17.75 -6.68
CA ILE A 66 1.69 16.40 -6.88
C ILE A 66 1.41 15.51 -5.67
N ALA A 67 1.55 16.01 -4.44
CA ALA A 67 1.27 15.27 -3.21
C ALA A 67 -0.21 14.89 -3.11
N MET A 68 -1.13 15.80 -3.48
CA MET A 68 -2.57 15.52 -3.51
C MET A 68 -2.90 14.41 -4.53
N ILE A 69 -2.33 14.48 -5.74
CA ILE A 69 -2.49 13.43 -6.75
C ILE A 69 -1.94 12.10 -6.22
N TYR A 70 -0.76 12.08 -5.62
CA TYR A 70 -0.18 10.87 -5.03
C TYR A 70 -1.04 10.29 -3.90
N THR A 71 -1.66 11.14 -3.09
CA THR A 71 -2.58 10.71 -2.03
C THR A 71 -3.78 9.98 -2.61
N MET A 72 -4.39 10.55 -3.66
CA MET A 72 -5.51 9.93 -4.37
C MET A 72 -5.10 8.60 -5.02
N LEU A 73 -3.94 8.57 -5.67
CA LEU A 73 -3.40 7.36 -6.30
C LEU A 73 -3.09 6.25 -5.29
N SER A 74 -2.46 6.59 -4.16
CA SER A 74 -2.13 5.63 -3.10
C SER A 74 -3.39 4.99 -2.52
N PHE A 75 -4.42 5.80 -2.26
CA PHE A 75 -5.71 5.31 -1.78
C PHE A 75 -6.38 4.41 -2.82
N LEU A 76 -6.44 4.85 -4.08
CA LEU A 76 -7.04 4.10 -5.17
C LEU A 76 -6.35 2.74 -5.39
N ALA A 77 -5.01 2.70 -5.34
CA ALA A 77 -4.24 1.48 -5.53
C ALA A 77 -4.64 0.38 -4.53
N VAL A 78 -4.84 0.74 -3.25
CA VAL A 78 -5.23 -0.21 -2.19
C VAL A 78 -6.66 -0.69 -2.35
N VAL A 79 -7.58 0.22 -2.72
CA VAL A 79 -8.97 -0.14 -3.01
C VAL A 79 -9.06 -1.11 -4.19
N LEU A 80 -8.33 -0.83 -5.27
CA LEU A 80 -8.27 -1.69 -6.45
C LEU A 80 -7.64 -3.06 -6.13
N LEU A 81 -6.52 -3.09 -5.42
CA LEU A 81 -5.88 -4.32 -4.95
C LEU A 81 -6.86 -5.17 -4.13
N THR A 82 -7.59 -4.55 -3.21
CA THR A 82 -8.57 -5.23 -2.36
C THR A 82 -9.72 -5.82 -3.20
N LYS A 83 -10.25 -5.05 -4.16
CA LYS A 83 -11.30 -5.54 -5.06
C LYS A 83 -10.84 -6.70 -5.94
N ILE A 84 -9.67 -6.58 -6.55
CA ILE A 84 -9.10 -7.63 -7.40
C ILE A 84 -8.87 -8.89 -6.57
N TYR A 85 -8.27 -8.74 -5.39
CA TYR A 85 -7.99 -9.85 -4.49
C TYR A 85 -9.28 -10.58 -4.07
N MET A 86 -10.32 -9.84 -3.69
CA MET A 86 -11.62 -10.42 -3.34
C MET A 86 -12.30 -11.09 -4.55
N GLY A 87 -12.17 -10.52 -5.75
CA GLY A 87 -12.67 -11.11 -6.99
C GLY A 87 -12.03 -12.47 -7.27
N VAL A 88 -10.69 -12.55 -7.22
CA VAL A 88 -9.94 -13.79 -7.40
C VAL A 88 -10.27 -14.82 -6.32
N TYR A 89 -10.41 -14.38 -5.07
CA TYR A 89 -10.78 -15.26 -3.96
C TYR A 89 -12.17 -15.89 -4.15
N ARG A 90 -13.16 -15.09 -4.62
CA ARG A 90 -14.51 -15.56 -4.90
C ARG A 90 -14.54 -16.60 -6.02
N GLU A 91 -13.74 -16.40 -7.08
CA GLU A 91 -13.65 -17.36 -8.18
C GLU A 91 -13.04 -18.69 -7.73
N LYS A 92 -11.95 -18.64 -6.95
CA LYS A 92 -11.32 -19.86 -6.41
C LYS A 92 -12.30 -20.65 -5.53
N ARG A 93 -13.09 -19.97 -4.70
CA ARG A 93 -14.09 -20.62 -3.85
C ARG A 93 -15.20 -21.28 -4.67
N ARG A 94 -15.71 -20.58 -5.69
CA ARG A 94 -16.75 -21.11 -6.59
C ARG A 94 -16.28 -22.36 -7.35
N ARG A 95 -15.02 -22.37 -7.83
CA ARG A 95 -14.44 -23.55 -8.49
C ARG A 95 -14.33 -24.73 -7.53
N ARG A 96 -13.90 -24.49 -6.30
CA ARG A 96 -13.76 -25.53 -5.27
C ARG A 96 -15.12 -26.13 -4.87
N GLU A 97 -16.12 -25.27 -4.68
CA GLU A 97 -17.52 -25.67 -4.41
C GLU A 97 -18.09 -26.50 -5.58
N ALA A 98 -17.80 -26.15 -6.84
CA ALA A 98 -18.25 -26.92 -8.01
C ALA A 98 -17.59 -28.31 -8.08
N THR A 99 -16.29 -28.41 -7.82
CA THR A 99 -15.57 -29.70 -7.78
C THR A 99 -16.07 -30.59 -6.63
N GLU A 100 -16.33 -30.02 -5.45
CA GLU A 100 -16.89 -30.74 -4.30
C GLU A 100 -18.30 -31.26 -4.57
N ASN A 101 -19.15 -30.51 -5.27
CA ASN A 101 -20.50 -30.96 -5.63
C ASN A 101 -20.47 -32.08 -6.68
N GLN A 102 -19.60 -32.01 -7.68
CA GLN A 102 -19.44 -33.07 -8.68
C GLN A 102 -18.93 -34.38 -8.06
N ALA A 103 -18.02 -34.31 -7.10
CA ALA A 103 -17.55 -35.49 -6.38
C ALA A 103 -18.69 -36.18 -5.60
N LYS A 104 -19.56 -35.39 -4.94
CA LYS A 104 -20.72 -35.91 -4.21
C LYS A 104 -21.78 -36.53 -5.12
N GLU A 105 -21.99 -35.98 -6.32
CA GLU A 105 -22.91 -36.57 -7.31
C GLU A 105 -22.37 -37.90 -7.85
N GLY A 106 -21.06 -37.99 -8.13
CA GLY A 106 -20.42 -39.24 -8.56
C GLY A 106 -20.52 -40.36 -7.53
N GLU A 107 -20.29 -40.07 -6.25
CA GLU A 107 -20.39 -41.04 -5.15
C GLU A 107 -21.84 -41.46 -4.83
N SER A 108 -22.84 -40.67 -5.21
CA SER A 108 -24.26 -41.01 -4.99
C SER A 108 -24.86 -41.87 -6.10
N HIS A 109 -24.16 -42.03 -7.23
CA HIS A 109 -24.60 -42.81 -8.39
C HIS A 109 -23.86 -44.15 -8.54
N GLU A 110 -22.91 -44.45 -7.64
CA GLU A 110 -22.21 -45.73 -7.50
C GLU A 110 -22.78 -46.54 -6.32
#